data_AF-A0A919ZXS0-F1
#
_entry.id   AF-A0A919ZXS0-F1
#
_cell.length_a   1.000
_cell.length_b   1.000
_cell.length_c   1.000
_cell.angle_alpha   90.00
_cell.angle_beta   90.00
_cell.angle_gamma   90.00
#
_symmetry.space_group_name_H-M   'P 1'
#
loop_
_entity.id
_entity.type
_entity.pdbx_description
1 polymer ?
#
loop_
_entity_poly.entity_id
_entity_poly.type
_entity_poly.pdbx_seq_one_letter_code
_entity_poly.pdbx_strand_id
1 'polypeptide(L)' 'MIEIGAVEIIGRNKTKKSFQTYLNPEGKLISEGAKSITNITDEQLKDKPKFKDIADEFIEFVSGAELIIHNAEFDVGF' A
#
# COMPACT_ATOMS: atom_id res chain seq x y z
N MET A 1 -3.67 -6.37 4.28
CA MET A 1 -2.80 -5.46 3.50
C MET A 1 -1.35 -5.58 3.99
N ILE A 2 -0.37 -5.64 3.09
CA ILE A 2 1.07 -5.78 3.44
C ILE A 2 1.97 -4.74 2.75
N GLU A 3 1.44 -4.02 1.77
CA GLU A 3 2.11 -2.94 1.08
C GLU A 3 1.05 -1.94 0.61
N ILE A 4 1.38 -0.65 0.61
CA ILE A 4 0.64 0.41 -0.08
C ILE A 4 1.60 1.11 -1.02
N GLY A 5 1.20 1.26 -2.27
CA GLY A 5 1.92 2.00 -3.29
C GLY A 5 1.01 2.96 -4.04
N ALA A 6 1.40 4.23 -4.14
CA ALA A 6 0.68 5.25 -4.90
C ALA A 6 1.66 6.20 -5.58
N VAL A 7 1.31 6.67 -6.78
CA VAL A 7 2.10 7.62 -7.55
C VAL A 7 1.24 8.81 -7.92
N GLU A 8 1.80 10.02 -7.87
CA GLU A 8 1.09 11.22 -8.26
C GLU A 8 1.20 11.44 -9.78
N ILE A 9 0.06 11.78 -10.39
CA ILE A 9 -0.03 12.11 -11.83
C ILE A 9 -0.70 13.47 -11.95
N ILE A 10 0.00 14.42 -12.59
CA ILE A 10 -0.53 15.76 -12.89
C ILE A 10 -0.40 15.99 -14.39
N GLY A 11 -1.49 16.42 -15.03
CA GLY A 11 -1.47 16.71 -16.47
C GLY A 11 -1.01 15.51 -17.31
N ARG A 12 -1.42 14.29 -16.93
CA ARG A 12 -1.04 13.01 -17.57
C ARG A 12 0.45 12.65 -17.49
N ASN A 13 1.22 13.33 -16.65
CA ASN A 13 2.63 13.03 -16.40
C ASN A 13 2.82 12.57 -14.95
N LYS A 14 3.59 11.49 -14.77
CA LYS A 14 3.99 11.03 -13.44
C LYS A 14 4.95 12.04 -12.82
N THR A 15 4.66 12.48 -11.60
CA THR A 15 5.55 13.38 -10.87
C THR A 15 6.62 12.59 -10.10
N LYS A 16 7.49 13.28 -9.36
CA LYS A 16 8.45 12.62 -8.46
C LYS A 16 7.83 12.21 -7.12
N LYS A 17 6.60 12.63 -6.83
CA LYS A 17 5.91 12.34 -5.57
C LYS A 17 5.28 10.95 -5.65
N SER A 18 5.61 10.10 -4.69
CA SER A 18 5.05 8.77 -4.53
C SER A 18 4.97 8.40 -3.06
N PHE A 19 3.99 7.59 -2.71
CA PHE A 19 3.87 6.97 -1.40
C PHE A 19 4.13 5.48 -1.57
N GLN A 20 5.09 4.92 -0.84
CA GLN A 20 5.33 3.48 -0.84
C GLN A 20 5.73 3.03 0.55
N THR A 21 4.99 2.09 1.11
CA THR A 21 5.29 1.55 2.43
C THR A 21 4.90 0.07 2.52
N TYR A 22 5.74 -0.71 3.20
CA TYR A 22 5.40 -2.07 3.62
C TYR A 22 4.80 -2.02 5.01
N LEU A 23 3.88 -2.94 5.31
CA LEU A 23 3.10 -2.93 6.53
C LEU A 23 3.22 -4.25 7.28
N ASN A 24 3.32 -4.16 8.60
CA ASN A 24 3.21 -5.32 9.47
C ASN A 24 1.74 -5.79 9.49
N PRO A 25 1.43 -7.06 9.14
CA PRO A 25 0.07 -7.61 9.11
C PRO A 25 -0.50 -7.96 10.50
N GLU A 26 0.12 -7.46 11.57
CA GLU A 26 -0.28 -7.61 12.97
C GLU A 26 -0.39 -9.06 13.42
N GLY A 27 0.59 -9.88 13.04
CA GLY A 27 0.66 -11.30 13.41
C GLY A 27 -0.16 -12.23 12.52
N LYS A 28 -0.86 -11.71 11.51
CA LYS A 28 -1.46 -12.53 10.46
C LYS A 28 -0.38 -13.01 9.49
N LEU A 29 -0.40 -14.30 9.16
CA LEU A 29 0.50 -14.86 8.15
C LEU A 29 0.02 -14.50 6.74
N ILE A 30 0.97 -14.22 5.87
CA ILE A 30 0.71 -14.03 4.44
C ILE A 30 0.36 -15.39 3.83
N SER A 31 -0.65 -15.44 2.95
CA SER A 31 -0.99 -16.68 2.24
C SER A 31 0.14 -17.09 1.29
N GLU A 32 0.33 -18.40 1.09
CA GLU A 32 1.37 -18.91 0.18
C GLU A 32 1.20 -18.39 -1.27
N GLY A 33 -0.04 -18.18 -1.71
CA GLY A 33 -0.32 -17.54 -3.00
C GLY A 33 0.17 -16.10 -3.06
N ALA A 34 -0.07 -15.30 -2.02
CA ALA A 34 0.42 -13.93 -1.96
C ALA A 34 1.96 -13.88 -1.86
N LYS A 35 2.60 -14.77 -1.10
CA LYS A 35 4.06 -14.90 -1.06
C LYS A 35 4.64 -15.22 -2.43
N SER A 36 4.02 -16.13 -3.18
CA SER A 36 4.48 -16.55 -4.51
C SER A 36 4.38 -15.46 -5.57
N ILE A 37 3.44 -14.51 -5.42
CA ILE A 37 3.24 -13.40 -6.36
C ILE A 37 4.11 -12.20 -5.98
N THR A 38 4.17 -11.86 -4.70
CA THR A 38 4.84 -10.65 -4.20
C THR A 38 6.31 -10.87 -3.84
N ASN A 39 6.73 -12.12 -3.63
CA ASN A 39 8.02 -12.50 -3.04
C ASN A 39 8.29 -11.88 -1.65
N ILE A 40 7.24 -11.48 -0.94
CA ILE A 40 7.33 -10.93 0.43
C ILE A 40 7.21 -12.06 1.43
N THR A 41 8.15 -12.14 2.39
CA THR A 41 8.09 -13.09 3.51
C THR A 41 7.53 -12.44 4.76
N ASP A 42 7.00 -13.27 5.68
CA ASP A 42 6.49 -12.80 6.98
C ASP A 42 7.58 -12.07 7.78
N GLU A 43 8.83 -12.54 7.71
CA GLU A 43 10.00 -11.91 8.36
C GLU A 43 10.25 -10.48 7.90
N GLN A 44 10.09 -10.18 6.60
CA GLN A 44 10.34 -8.84 6.06
C GLN A 44 9.38 -7.79 6.62
N LEU A 45 8.20 -8.22 7.09
CA LEU A 45 7.13 -7.35 7.58
C LEU A 45 7.12 -7.18 9.10
N LYS A 46 7.87 -7.98 9.88
CA LYS A 46 7.83 -7.95 11.36
C LYS A 46 8.17 -6.56 11.93
N ASP A 47 9.15 -5.89 11.34
CA ASP A 47 9.64 -4.59 11.82
C ASP A 47 9.03 -3.40 11.05
N LYS A 48 8.02 -3.63 10.22
CA LYS A 48 7.35 -2.58 9.45
C LYS A 48 6.28 -1.88 10.29
N PRO A 49 5.93 -0.61 9.96
CA PRO A 49 4.85 0.07 10.65
C PRO A 49 3.53 -0.68 10.48
N LYS A 50 2.61 -0.51 11.42
CA LYS A 50 1.22 -0.94 11.24
C LYS A 50 0.49 0.09 10.40
N PHE A 51 -0.62 -0.31 9.78
CA PHE A 51 -1.42 0.62 8.98
C PHE A 51 -1.82 1.88 9.76
N LYS A 52 -2.27 1.70 11.01
CA LYS A 52 -2.63 2.82 11.90
C LYS A 52 -1.52 3.85 12.13
N ASP A 53 -0.26 3.46 11.95
CA ASP A 53 0.89 4.33 12.19
C ASP A 53 1.19 5.22 10.97
N ILE A 54 0.66 4.88 9.78
CA ILE A 54 0.89 5.60 8.51
C ILE A 54 -0.41 6.09 7.85
N ALA A 55 -1.57 5.82 8.45
CA ALA A 55 -2.87 6.09 7.84
C ALA A 55 -3.07 7.60 7.56
N ASP A 56 -2.70 8.44 8.53
CA ASP A 56 -2.82 9.90 8.38
C ASP A 56 -1.93 10.44 7.25
N GLU A 57 -0.70 9.93 7.13
CA GLU A 57 0.23 10.31 6.06
C GLU A 57 -0.30 9.88 4.68
N PHE A 58 -0.87 8.68 4.58
CA PHE A 58 -1.46 8.21 3.33
C PHE A 58 -2.70 9.02 2.95
N ILE A 59 -3.57 9.34 3.90
CA ILE A 59 -4.75 10.19 3.68
C ILE A 59 -4.31 11.57 3.20
N GLU A 60 -3.29 12.17 3.82
CA GLU A 60 -2.73 13.45 3.37
C GLU A 60 -2.19 13.36 1.94
N PHE A 61 -1.53 12.26 1.58
CA PHE A 61 -1.01 12.05 0.24
C PHE A 61 -2.11 12.02 -0.84
N VAL A 62 -3.24 11.37 -0.57
CA VAL A 62 -4.34 11.20 -1.53
C VAL A 62 -5.43 12.28 -1.43
N SER A 63 -5.39 13.12 -0.41
CA SER A 63 -6.42 14.12 -0.14
C SER A 63 -6.64 15.05 -1.34
N GLY A 64 -7.91 15.14 -1.78
CA GLY A 64 -8.31 15.97 -2.92
C GLY A 64 -7.98 15.41 -4.31
N ALA A 65 -7.36 14.22 -4.40
CA ALA A 65 -7.07 13.56 -5.67
C ALA A 65 -8.19 12.59 -6.08
N GLU A 66 -8.32 12.38 -7.40
CA GLU A 66 -9.08 11.24 -7.93
C GLU A 66 -8.20 9.98 -7.87
N LEU A 67 -8.70 8.94 -7.20
CA LEU A 67 -8.01 7.66 -7.10
C LEU A 67 -8.32 6.78 -8.31
N ILE A 68 -7.30 6.54 -9.13
CA ILE A 68 -7.38 5.62 -10.27
C ILE A 68 -6.69 4.32 -9.89
N ILE A 69 -7.48 3.26 -9.73
CA ILE A 69 -7.02 1.95 -9.26
C ILE A 69 -7.56 0.88 -10.21
N HIS A 70 -6.69 -0.03 -10.66
CA HIS A 70 -7.14 -1.19 -11.43
C HIS A 70 -7.69 -2.24 -10.46
N ASN A 71 -8.93 -2.70 -10.69
CA ASN A 71 -9.68 -3.56 -9.76
C ASN A 71 -10.02 -2.89 -8.41
N ALA A 72 -10.41 -1.60 -8.45
CA ALA A 72 -10.64 -0.76 -7.28
C ALA A 72 -11.52 -1.37 -6.17
N GLU A 73 -12.52 -2.20 -6.51
CA GLU A 73 -13.38 -2.86 -5.51
C GLU A 73 -12.59 -3.74 -4.53
N PHE A 74 -11.51 -4.35 -5.01
CA PHE A 74 -10.62 -5.16 -4.18
C PHE A 74 -9.77 -4.30 -3.24
N ASP A 75 -9.13 -3.25 -3.76
CA ASP A 75 -8.25 -2.38 -2.98
C ASP A 75 -8.99 -1.53 -1.95
N VAL A 76 -10.22 -1.07 -2.27
CA VAL A 76 -11.04 -0.29 -1.34
C VAL A 76 -11.60 -1.17 -0.20
N GLY A 77 -11.72 -2.48 -0.41
CA GLY A 77 -12.24 -3.43 0.58
C GLY A 77 -11.21 -3.95 1.59
N PHE A 78 -9.93 -3.55 1.50
CA PHE A 78 -8.82 -4.12 2.27
C PHE A 78 -8.65 -3.63 3.70
#